data_AF-A0A423F931-F1
#
_entry.id   AF-A0A423F931-F1
#
_cell.length_a   1.000
_cell.length_b   1.000
_cell.length_c   1.000
_cell.angle_alpha   90.00
_cell.angle_beta   90.00
_cell.angle_gamma   90.00
#
_symmetry.space_group_name_H-M   'P 1'
#
loop_
_entity.id
_entity.type
_entity.pdbx_description
1 polymer ?
#
loop_
_entity_poly.entity_id
_entity_poly.type
_entity_poly.pdbx_seq_one_letter_code
_entity_poly.pdbx_strand_id
1 'polypeptide(L)'
;MVTERRIERHQLSCFLQVFNRLTDKPIGFLGNVSEDGLMLISQLPMMVNVDFELRLKLPGLGGEFQAVDLTATCLWSHEDINPQQYDSGFCIRQAPEEYR
;
A
#
# COMPACT_ATOMS: atom_id res chain seq x y z
N MET A 1 -27.10 8.37 -3.07
CA MET A 1 -26.08 9.32 -3.54
C MET A 1 -24.73 8.73 -3.16
N VAL A 2 -24.09 8.02 -4.09
CA VAL A 2 -22.71 7.56 -3.91
C VAL A 2 -21.87 8.81 -4.10
N THR A 3 -21.26 9.31 -3.03
CA THR A 3 -20.29 10.39 -3.13
C THR A 3 -19.06 9.77 -3.78
N GLU A 4 -19.03 9.73 -5.11
CA GLU A 4 -17.82 9.46 -5.86
C GLU A 4 -16.80 10.52 -5.43
N ARG A 5 -15.89 10.14 -4.54
CA ARG A 5 -14.64 10.87 -4.34
C ARG A 5 -13.84 10.68 -5.62
N ARG A 6 -14.18 11.46 -6.65
CA ARG A 6 -13.34 11.71 -7.81
C ARG A 6 -12.08 12.39 -7.29
N ILE A 7 -11.10 11.58 -6.93
CA ILE A 7 -9.72 12.04 -6.83
C ILE A 7 -9.31 12.29 -8.28
N GLU A 8 -9.45 13.52 -8.74
CA GLU A 8 -8.73 13.97 -9.93
C GLU A 8 -7.27 13.54 -9.74
N ARG A 9 -6.65 12.90 -10.74
CA ARG A 9 -5.25 12.43 -10.73
C ARG A 9 -4.25 13.60 -10.70
N HIS A 10 -4.46 14.55 -9.80
CA HIS A 10 -3.40 15.35 -9.23
C HIS A 10 -2.47 14.33 -8.56
N GLN A 11 -1.24 14.27 -9.05
CA GLN A 11 -0.22 13.39 -8.52
C GLN A 11 -0.30 13.42 -6.99
N LEU A 12 -0.62 12.27 -6.37
CA LEU A 12 -0.29 12.02 -4.98
C LEU A 12 1.24 12.02 -4.93
N SER A 13 1.82 13.23 -4.93
CA SER A 13 3.25 13.51 -4.79
C SER A 13 3.76 13.07 -3.42
N CYS A 14 2.87 12.66 -2.53
CA CYS A 14 3.17 11.79 -1.41
C CYS A 14 3.06 10.34 -1.88
N PHE A 15 4.16 9.75 -2.33
CA PHE A 15 4.30 8.29 -2.35
C PHE A 15 3.98 7.81 -0.93
N LEU A 16 2.80 7.23 -0.72
CA LEU A 16 2.39 6.81 0.61
C LEU A 16 3.31 5.66 1.01
N GLN A 17 4.22 5.94 1.93
CA GLN A 17 5.17 4.95 2.38
C GLN A 17 4.42 3.85 3.12
N VAL A 18 4.67 2.62 2.70
CA VAL A 18 4.12 1.42 3.31
C VAL A 18 5.17 0.88 4.27
N PHE A 19 4.74 0.60 5.49
CA PHE A 19 5.59 0.11 6.56
C PHE A 19 5.24 -1.34 6.87
N ASN A 20 6.24 -2.07 7.35
CA ASN A 20 6.03 -3.33 8.01
C ASN A 20 5.41 -3.05 9.38
N ARG A 21 4.17 -3.49 9.61
CA ARG A 21 3.45 -3.22 10.86
C ARG A 21 4.17 -3.73 12.11
N LEU A 22 4.90 -4.85 12.00
CA LEU A 22 5.57 -5.51 13.12
C LEU A 22 6.87 -4.82 13.52
N THR A 23 7.61 -4.26 12.55
CA THR A 23 8.93 -3.65 12.79
C THR A 23 8.94 -2.13 12.63
N ASP A 24 7.83 -1.55 12.15
CA ASP A 24 7.66 -0.15 11.73
C ASP A 24 8.72 0.34 10.73
N LYS A 25 9.41 -0.58 10.03
CA LYS A 25 10.38 -0.27 8.97
C LYS A 25 9.68 -0.07 7.64
N PRO A 26 10.16 0.84 6.78
CA PRO A 26 9.59 1.03 5.45
C PRO A 26 9.84 -0.21 4.57
N ILE A 27 8.81 -0.65 3.84
CA ILE A 27 8.90 -1.73 2.85
C ILE A 27 8.94 -1.15 1.43
N GLY A 28 8.18 -0.09 1.19
CA GLY A 28 8.06 0.50 -0.14
C GLY A 28 7.03 1.60 -0.18
N PHE A 29 6.47 1.81 -1.36
CA PHE A 29 5.50 2.86 -1.63
C PHE A 29 4.26 2.30 -2.31
N LEU A 30 3.11 2.86 -1.96
CA LEU A 30 1.85 2.48 -2.60
C LEU A 30 1.86 2.95 -4.07
N GLY A 31 1.73 2.00 -5.00
CA GLY A 31 1.60 2.28 -6.43
C GLY A 31 0.14 2.45 -6.87
N ASN A 32 -0.75 1.59 -6.35
CA ASN A 32 -2.20 1.71 -6.51
C ASN A 32 -2.94 1.05 -5.34
N VAL A 33 -4.24 1.33 -5.23
CA VAL A 33 -5.09 0.79 -4.17
C VAL A 33 -6.52 0.59 -4.68
N SER A 34 -7.19 -0.42 -4.15
CA SER A 34 -8.58 -0.79 -4.41
C SER A 34 -9.15 -1.46 -3.15
N GLU A 35 -10.46 -1.73 -3.11
CA GLU A 35 -11.10 -2.39 -1.97
C GLU A 35 -10.53 -3.80 -1.68
N ASP A 36 -10.16 -4.55 -2.72
CA ASP A 36 -9.72 -5.95 -2.60
C ASP A 36 -8.19 -6.13 -2.68
N GLY A 37 -7.45 -5.07 -2.97
CA GLY A 37 -6.04 -5.20 -3.31
C GLY A 37 -5.27 -3.89 -3.41
N LEU A 38 -3.95 -4.01 -3.40
CA LEU A 38 -3.03 -2.90 -3.59
C LEU A 38 -1.80 -3.32 -4.37
N MET A 39 -1.09 -2.34 -4.92
CA MET A 39 0.22 -2.53 -5.52
C MET A 39 1.28 -1.81 -4.70
N LEU A 40 2.38 -2.50 -4.43
CA LEU A 40 3.54 -1.98 -3.72
C LEU A 40 4.72 -1.88 -4.68
N ILE A 41 5.36 -0.72 -4.69
CA ILE A 41 6.63 -0.46 -5.37
C ILE A 41 7.73 -0.55 -4.31
N SER A 42 8.71 -1.42 -4.51
CA SER A 42 9.75 -1.71 -3.51
C SER A 42 11.13 -1.88 -4.16
N GLN A 43 12.20 -1.78 -3.36
CA GLN A 43 13.58 -1.98 -3.85
C GLN A 43 13.99 -3.46 -3.94
N LEU A 44 13.24 -4.33 -3.26
CA LEU A 44 13.53 -5.75 -3.16
C LEU A 44 12.30 -6.54 -3.57
N PRO A 45 12.44 -7.72 -4.22
CA PRO A 45 11.31 -8.54 -4.58
C PRO A 45 10.54 -9.02 -3.34
N MET A 46 9.22 -9.10 -3.47
CA MET A 46 8.33 -9.58 -2.41
C MET A 46 8.08 -11.08 -2.55
N MET A 47 8.06 -11.81 -1.44
CA MET A 47 7.78 -13.24 -1.46
C MET A 47 6.33 -13.50 -1.83
N VAL A 48 6.09 -14.21 -2.94
CA VAL A 48 4.75 -14.54 -3.43
C VAL A 48 4.11 -15.64 -2.59
N ASN A 49 2.78 -15.61 -2.47
CA ASN A 49 1.94 -16.50 -1.65
C ASN A 49 2.23 -16.41 -0.14
N VAL A 50 2.71 -15.26 0.33
CA VAL A 50 2.97 -14.98 1.73
C VAL A 50 2.12 -13.79 2.18
N ASP A 51 1.60 -13.89 3.40
CA ASP A 51 0.88 -12.81 4.08
C ASP A 51 1.86 -11.81 4.70
N PHE A 52 1.65 -10.54 4.40
CA PHE A 52 2.42 -9.43 4.94
C PHE A 52 1.54 -8.57 5.84
N GLU A 53 2.11 -8.20 6.98
CA GLU A 53 1.55 -7.24 7.92
C GLU A 53 2.00 -5.84 7.51
N LEU A 54 1.13 -5.12 6.82
CA LEU A 54 1.38 -3.81 6.23
C LEU A 54 0.73 -2.70 7.06
N ARG A 55 1.36 -1.53 7.06
CA ARG A 55 0.86 -0.32 7.71
C ARG A 55 0.97 0.87 6.77
N LEU A 56 -0.16 1.54 6.53
CA LEU A 56 -0.24 2.81 5.83
C LEU A 56 -0.33 3.95 6.86
N LYS A 57 0.44 5.02 6.68
CA LYS A 57 0.39 6.20 7.55
C LYS A 57 -0.25 7.36 6.78
N LEU A 58 -1.57 7.52 6.91
CA LEU A 58 -2.36 8.52 6.19
C LEU A 58 -2.30 9.87 6.93
N PRO A 59 -2.15 11.01 6.21
CA PRO A 59 -2.23 12.32 6.85
C PRO A 59 -3.66 12.60 7.31
N GLY A 60 -3.85 12.85 8.61
CA GLY A 60 -5.12 13.24 9.21
C GLY A 60 -5.39 14.75 9.12
N LEU A 61 -6.64 15.15 9.39
CA LEU A 61 -7.11 16.54 9.32
C LEU A 61 -6.39 17.50 10.27
N GLY A 62 -5.79 16.99 11.35
CA GLY A 62 -5.05 17.77 12.35
C GLY A 62 -3.53 17.76 12.19
N GLY A 63 -2.99 17.21 11.10
CA GLY A 63 -1.54 17.03 10.91
C GLY A 63 -0.94 15.80 11.60
N GLU A 64 -1.74 15.07 12.37
CA GLU A 64 -1.37 13.75 12.89
C GLU A 64 -1.51 12.67 11.81
N PHE A 65 -0.64 11.67 11.82
CA PHE A 65 -0.76 10.52 10.92
C PHE A 65 -1.65 9.45 11.55
N GLN A 66 -2.65 9.00 10.80
CA GLN A 66 -3.46 7.84 11.14
C GLN A 66 -2.83 6.58 10.55
N ALA A 67 -2.57 5.59 11.39
CA ALA A 67 -2.12 4.27 10.94
C ALA A 67 -3.31 3.41 10.51
N VAL A 68 -3.25 2.86 9.30
CA VAL A 68 -4.18 1.84 8.80
C VAL A 68 -3.39 0.55 8.61
N ASP A 69 -3.68 -0.43 9.45
CA ASP A 69 -3.01 -1.73 9.48
C ASP A 69 -3.79 -2.73 8.65
N LEU A 70 -3.11 -3.49 7.80
CA LEU A 70 -3.74 -4.48 6.92
C LEU A 70 -2.87 -5.72 6.75
N THR A 71 -3.51 -6.87 6.63
CA THR A 71 -2.87 -8.13 6.26
C THR A 71 -3.18 -8.40 4.79
N ALA A 72 -2.15 -8.59 3.97
CA ALA A 72 -2.34 -8.83 2.53
C ALA A 72 -1.37 -9.89 2.00
N THR A 73 -1.87 -10.75 1.11
CA THR A 73 -1.07 -11.80 0.46
C THR A 73 -0.46 -11.26 -0.83
N CYS A 74 0.86 -11.40 -0.99
CA CYS A 74 1.52 -11.09 -2.27
C CYS A 74 1.14 -12.14 -3.32
N LEU A 75 0.60 -11.72 -4.46
CA LEU A 75 0.19 -12.60 -5.56
C LEU A 75 1.26 -12.71 -6.67
N TRP A 76 2.05 -11.66 -6.85
CA TRP A 76 3.12 -11.60 -7.85
C TRP A 76 4.12 -10.50 -7.46
N SER A 77 5.35 -10.64 -7.95
CA SER A 77 6.43 -9.64 -7.79
C SER A 77 7.29 -9.66 -9.07
N HIS A 78 7.40 -8.52 -9.75
CA HIS A 78 8.13 -8.38 -11.00
C HIS A 78 9.07 -7.17 -10.93
N GLU A 79 10.24 -7.27 -11.56
CA GLU A 79 11.12 -6.11 -11.74
C GLU A 79 10.48 -5.12 -12.72
N ASP A 80 10.47 -3.84 -12.36
CA ASP A 80 9.99 -2.75 -13.20
C ASP A 80 11.02 -2.41 -14.31
N ILE A 81 10.62 -1.63 -15.29
CA ILE A 81 11.49 -1.10 -16.36
C ILE A 81 12.64 -0.28 -15.76
N ASN A 82 12.41 0.34 -14.59
CA ASN A 82 13.44 1.00 -13.80
C ASN A 82 14.27 -0.05 -13.04
N PRO A 83 15.60 -0.14 -13.30
CA PRO A 83 16.45 -1.12 -12.62
C PRO A 83 16.35 -0.98 -11.10
N GLN A 84 16.29 -2.11 -10.38
CA GLN A 84 16.22 -2.18 -8.91
C GLN A 84 14.90 -1.71 -8.29
N GLN A 85 13.83 -1.57 -9.07
CA GLN A 85 12.48 -1.42 -8.56
C GLN A 85 11.64 -2.65 -8.89
N TYR A 86 10.79 -3.05 -7.94
CA TYR A 86 9.90 -4.18 -8.08
C TYR A 86 8.47 -3.74 -7.82
N ASP A 87 7.60 -4.07 -8.76
CA ASP A 87 6.16 -3.98 -8.59
C ASP A 87 5.65 -5.30 -8.00
N SER A 88 4.82 -5.21 -6.98
CA SER A 88 4.22 -6.37 -6.32
C SER A 88 2.74 -6.14 -6.08
N GLY A 89 1.91 -7.06 -6.54
CA GLY A 89 0.47 -7.03 -6.36
C GLY A 89 0.03 -7.83 -5.15
N PHE A 90 -0.82 -7.23 -4.32
CA PHE A 90 -1.32 -7.82 -3.09
C PHE A 90 -2.84 -7.93 -3.10
N CYS A 91 -3.34 -9.05 -2.60
CA CYS A 91 -4.76 -9.24 -2.27
C CYS A 91 -4.96 -9.07 -0.77
N ILE A 92 -5.95 -8.29 -0.39
CA ILE A 92 -6.22 -7.98 1.01
C ILE A 92 -6.94 -9.15 1.67
N ARG A 93 -6.43 -9.54 2.84
CA ARG A 93 -6.99 -10.62 3.65
C ARG A 93 -7.75 -10.06 4.83
N GLN A 94 -7.20 -9.02 5.45
CA GLN A 94 -7.80 -8.32 6.58
C GLN A 94 -7.49 -6.84 6.47
N ALA A 95 -8.52 -6.01 6.56
CA ALA A 95 -8.40 -4.57 6.60
C ALA A 95 -9.50 -3.99 7.50
N PRO A 96 -9.23 -2.89 8.20
CA PRO A 96 -10.20 -2.24 9.06
C PRO A 96 -11.13 -1.36 8.22
N GLU A 97 -12.17 -0.79 8.85
CA GLU A 97 -13.18 0.00 8.14
C GLU A 97 -12.58 1.25 7.48
N GLU A 98 -11.53 1.82 8.07
CA GLU A 98 -10.86 3.02 7.55
C GLU A 98 -10.08 2.78 6.25
N TYR A 99 -9.92 1.51 5.85
CA TYR A 99 -9.35 1.15 4.56
C TYR A 99 -10.40 1.19 3.43
N ARG A 100 -11.68 1.06 3.75
CA ARG A 100 -12.77 0.90 2.77
C ARG A 100 -13.34 2.23 2.27
#